data_AF-A0A349Q0P2-F1
#
_entry.id   AF-A0A349Q0P2-F1
#
_cell.length_a   1.000
_cell.length_b   1.000
_cell.length_c   1.000
_cell.angle_alpha   90.00
_cell.angle_beta   90.00
_cell.angle_gamma   90.00
#
_symmetry.space_group_name_H-M   'P 1'
#
loop_
_entity.id
_entity.type
_entity.pdbx_description
1 polymer ?
#
loop_
_entity_poly.entity_id
_entity_poly.type
_entity_poly.pdbx_seq_one_letter_code
_entity_poly.pdbx_strand_id
1 'polypeptide(L)'
;IKETNSELQKVKTFRQKMELAFKIHFTFVSIHPFGDGNGRTSRLLMNYVQNQFKIPYTFVLKEDRLKYYKALEKARKEEKLEPFYDFMFSQHLKLIKRELKIILGTK
;
A
#
# COMPACT_ATOMS: atom_id res chain seq x y z
N ILE A 1 -4.18 9.93 -14.17
CA ILE A 1 -3.48 8.86 -14.95
C ILE A 1 -2.14 9.35 -15.52
N LYS A 2 -2.10 10.44 -16.31
CA LYS A 2 -0.83 10.98 -16.87
C LYS A 2 0.25 11.28 -15.81
N GLU A 3 -0.15 11.90 -14.70
CA GLU A 3 0.76 12.28 -13.61
C GLU A 3 1.41 11.06 -12.94
N THR A 4 0.62 10.07 -12.53
CA THR A 4 1.08 8.81 -11.92
C THR A 4 1.99 8.00 -12.86
N ASN A 5 1.69 7.95 -14.15
CA ASN A 5 2.54 7.26 -15.12
C ASN A 5 3.90 7.95 -15.29
N SER A 6 3.94 9.28 -15.14
CA SER A 6 5.20 10.03 -15.13
C SER A 6 6.00 9.81 -13.84
N GLU A 7 5.33 9.63 -12.70
CA GLU A 7 5.97 9.32 -11.40
C GLU A 7 6.64 7.94 -11.42
N LEU A 8 6.06 6.95 -12.10
CA LEU A 8 6.65 5.60 -12.24
C LEU A 8 8.08 5.62 -12.81
N GLN A 9 8.40 6.57 -13.69
CA GLN A 9 9.74 6.70 -14.28
C GLN A 9 10.71 7.54 -13.43
N LYS A 10 10.21 8.31 -12.45
CA LYS A 10 11.00 9.25 -11.65
C LYS A 10 11.43 8.70 -10.28
N VAL A 11 10.71 7.72 -9.74
CA VAL A 11 11.01 7.15 -8.42
C VAL A 11 12.28 6.30 -8.43
N LYS A 12 13.24 6.64 -7.56
CA LYS A 12 14.56 6.00 -7.54
C LYS A 12 14.69 5.02 -6.39
N THR A 13 14.33 5.45 -5.17
CA THR A 13 14.55 4.66 -3.95
C THR A 13 13.45 3.63 -3.72
N PHE A 14 13.75 2.58 -2.96
CA PHE A 14 12.75 1.60 -2.53
C PHE A 14 11.57 2.26 -1.80
N ARG A 15 11.87 3.20 -0.88
CA ARG A 15 10.86 3.94 -0.14
C ARG A 15 9.91 4.71 -1.06
N GLN A 16 10.45 5.46 -2.02
CA GLN A 16 9.64 6.22 -2.98
C GLN A 16 8.74 5.31 -3.83
N LYS A 17 9.25 4.16 -4.28
CA LYS A 17 8.47 3.17 -5.04
C LYS A 17 7.30 2.62 -4.23
N MET A 18 7.52 2.33 -2.95
CA MET A 18 6.49 1.85 -2.03
C MET A 18 5.46 2.94 -1.69
N GLU A 19 5.92 4.16 -1.38
CA GLU A 19 5.05 5.31 -1.14
C GLU A 19 4.18 5.60 -2.35
N LEU A 20 4.70 5.51 -3.57
CA LEU A 20 3.90 5.64 -4.80
C LEU A 20 2.79 4.58 -4.88
N ALA A 21 3.09 3.31 -4.61
CA ALA A 21 2.08 2.26 -4.61
C ALA A 21 0.99 2.51 -3.56
N PHE A 22 1.37 2.94 -2.35
CA PHE A 22 0.45 3.26 -1.27
C PHE A 22 -0.38 4.52 -1.56
N LYS A 23 0.22 5.55 -2.16
CA LYS A 23 -0.47 6.77 -2.61
C LYS A 23 -1.57 6.42 -3.61
N ILE A 24 -1.25 5.61 -4.61
CA ILE A 24 -2.23 5.19 -5.64
C ILE A 24 -3.41 4.45 -4.99
N HIS A 25 -3.13 3.53 -4.06
CA HIS A 25 -4.16 2.89 -3.27
C HIS A 25 -5.04 3.90 -2.54
N PHE A 26 -4.42 4.80 -1.77
CA PHE A 26 -5.11 5.78 -0.93
C PHE A 26 -6.00 6.71 -1.76
N THR A 27 -5.46 7.25 -2.85
CA THR A 27 -6.18 8.15 -3.74
C THR A 27 -7.37 7.44 -4.37
N PHE A 28 -7.18 6.22 -4.89
CA PHE A 28 -8.26 5.47 -5.54
C PHE A 28 -9.42 5.16 -4.57
N VAL A 29 -9.11 4.65 -3.37
CA VAL A 29 -10.14 4.30 -2.39
C VAL A 29 -10.85 5.53 -1.81
N SER A 30 -10.21 6.71 -1.91
CA SER A 30 -10.78 7.98 -1.45
C SER A 30 -11.68 8.65 -2.49
N ILE A 31 -11.40 8.50 -3.79
CA ILE A 31 -12.31 8.94 -4.86
C ILE A 31 -13.57 8.07 -4.89
N HIS A 32 -13.42 6.76 -4.64
CA HIS A 32 -14.53 5.80 -4.60
C HIS A 32 -15.40 5.77 -5.88
N PRO A 33 -14.81 5.55 -7.08
CA PRO A 33 -15.51 5.77 -8.35
C PRO A 33 -16.55 4.70 -8.74
N PHE A 34 -16.60 3.55 -8.06
CA PHE A 34 -17.51 2.45 -8.39
C PHE A 34 -18.59 2.24 -7.31
N GLY A 35 -19.71 1.59 -7.67
CA GLY A 35 -20.76 1.24 -6.70
C GLY A 35 -20.35 0.19 -5.66
N ASP A 36 -19.47 -0.75 -6.05
CA ASP A 36 -18.82 -1.72 -5.16
C ASP A 36 -17.41 -2.04 -5.71
N GLY A 37 -16.56 -2.65 -4.89
CA GLY A 37 -15.27 -3.19 -5.31
C GLY A 37 -14.11 -2.22 -5.12
N ASN A 38 -14.35 -0.96 -4.73
CA ASN A 38 -13.32 0.07 -4.62
C ASN A 38 -12.10 -0.37 -3.79
N GLY A 39 -12.32 -1.02 -2.64
CA GLY A 39 -11.22 -1.52 -1.82
C GLY A 39 -10.47 -2.70 -2.46
N ARG A 40 -11.14 -3.56 -3.23
CA ARG A 40 -10.48 -4.67 -3.96
C ARG A 40 -9.63 -4.11 -5.10
N THR A 41 -10.18 -3.16 -5.84
CA THR A 41 -9.49 -2.49 -6.94
C THR A 41 -8.31 -1.64 -6.46
N SER A 42 -8.44 -0.91 -5.35
CA SER A 42 -7.32 -0.13 -4.79
C SER A 42 -6.13 -1.00 -4.42
N ARG A 43 -6.38 -2.18 -3.83
CA ARG A 43 -5.34 -3.16 -3.50
C ARG A 43 -4.71 -3.78 -4.75
N LEU A 44 -5.53 -4.09 -5.76
CA LEU A 44 -5.01 -4.60 -7.03
C LEU A 44 -4.11 -3.59 -7.72
N LEU A 45 -4.49 -2.30 -7.74
CA LEU A 45 -3.68 -1.21 -8.31
C LEU A 45 -2.36 -1.03 -7.56
N MET A 46 -2.39 -1.10 -6.23
CA MET A 46 -1.17 -1.09 -5.41
C MET A 46 -0.22 -2.22 -5.80
N ASN A 47 -0.75 -3.45 -5.88
CA ASN A 47 0.05 -4.62 -6.22
C ASN A 47 0.59 -4.53 -7.64
N TYR A 48 -0.19 -3.98 -8.58
CA TYR A 48 0.27 -3.72 -9.94
C TYR A 48 1.51 -2.82 -9.94
N VAL A 49 1.50 -1.73 -9.18
CA VAL A 49 2.65 -0.80 -9.07
C VAL A 49 3.85 -1.47 -8.40
N GLN A 50 3.63 -2.24 -7.33
CA GLN A 50 4.69 -3.03 -6.68
C GLN A 50 5.31 -4.05 -7.65
N ASN A 51 4.49 -4.70 -8.48
CA ASN A 51 4.95 -5.63 -9.52
C ASN A 51 5.82 -4.94 -10.58
N GLN A 52 5.48 -3.72 -11.01
CA GLN A 52 6.30 -2.94 -11.95
C GLN A 52 7.71 -2.71 -11.39
N PHE A 53 7.84 -2.56 -10.08
CA PHE A 53 9.12 -2.36 -9.40
C PHE A 53 9.77 -3.64 -8.88
N LYS A 54 9.18 -4.82 -9.13
CA LYS A 54 9.65 -6.12 -8.62
C LYS A 54 9.76 -6.16 -7.09
N ILE A 55 8.84 -5.48 -6.40
CA ILE A 55 8.75 -5.46 -4.94
C ILE A 55 7.69 -6.46 -4.48
N PRO A 56 7.93 -7.24 -3.41
CA PRO A 56 6.92 -8.12 -2.84
C PRO A 56 5.62 -7.39 -2.48
N TYR A 57 4.49 -8.07 -2.67
CA TYR A 57 3.18 -7.46 -2.47
C TYR A 57 2.90 -7.19 -1.00
N THR A 58 2.19 -6.10 -0.74
CA THR A 58 1.72 -5.74 0.60
C THR A 58 0.27 -6.16 0.78
N PHE A 59 -0.04 -6.79 1.91
CA PHE A 59 -1.39 -7.18 2.28
C PHE A 59 -1.74 -6.60 3.64
N VAL A 60 -2.97 -6.11 3.78
CA VAL A 60 -3.54 -5.79 5.08
C VAL A 60 -4.10 -7.07 5.66
N LEU A 61 -3.51 -7.51 6.78
CA LEU A 61 -3.95 -8.73 7.44
C LEU A 61 -5.33 -8.53 8.09
N LYS A 62 -6.12 -9.60 8.18
CA LYS A 62 -7.52 -9.53 8.63
C LYS A 62 -7.62 -8.96 10.04
N GLU A 63 -6.68 -9.32 10.92
CA GLU A 63 -6.59 -8.83 12.30
C GLU A 63 -6.25 -7.33 12.40
N ASP A 64 -5.60 -6.76 11.38
CA ASP A 64 -5.19 -5.36 11.34
C ASP A 64 -6.19 -4.48 10.56
N ARG A 65 -7.35 -5.04 10.14
CA ARG A 65 -8.37 -4.33 9.36
C ARG A 65 -8.86 -3.04 10.03
N LEU A 66 -9.07 -3.06 11.35
CA LEU A 66 -9.51 -1.87 12.07
C LEU A 66 -8.43 -0.77 12.06
N LYS A 67 -7.16 -1.13 12.23
CA LYS A 67 -6.04 -0.20 12.19
C LYS A 67 -5.86 0.41 10.80
N TYR A 68 -6.08 -0.39 9.76
CA TYR A 68 -6.09 0.10 8.38
C TYR A 68 -7.14 1.20 8.15
N TYR A 69 -8.38 1.00 8.59
CA TYR A 69 -9.41 2.04 8.46
C TYR A 69 -9.07 3.29 9.28
N LYS A 70 -8.56 3.12 10.50
CA LYS A 70 -8.08 4.25 11.32
C LYS A 70 -6.95 5.02 10.64
N ALA A 71 -6.02 4.33 9.98
CA ALA A 71 -4.93 4.97 9.25
C ALA A 71 -5.43 5.76 8.03
N LEU A 72 -6.40 5.22 7.29
CA LEU A 72 -7.08 5.93 6.20
C LEU A 72 -7.79 7.20 6.70
N GLU A 73 -8.58 7.06 7.77
CA GLU A 73 -9.33 8.17 8.37
C GLU A 73 -8.39 9.27 8.88
N LYS A 74 -7.33 8.88 9.60
CA LYS A 74 -6.34 9.81 10.12
C LYS A 74 -5.63 10.56 9.00
N ALA A 75 -5.21 9.86 7.95
CA ALA A 75 -4.57 10.49 6.79
C ALA A 75 -5.48 11.49 6.06
N ARG A 76 -6.79 11.20 5.99
CA ARG A 76 -7.79 12.14 5.43
C ARG A 76 -7.96 13.36 6.33
N LYS A 77 -8.13 13.15 7.64
CA LYS A 77 -8.36 14.21 8.61
C LYS A 77 -7.16 15.18 8.74
N GLU A 78 -5.96 14.65 8.65
CA GLU A 78 -4.72 15.43 8.78
C GLU A 78 -4.21 15.96 7.43
N GLU A 79 -4.90 15.63 6.32
CA GLU A 79 -4.48 15.95 4.94
C GLU A 79 -3.03 15.53 4.63
N LYS A 80 -2.63 14.40 5.24
CA LYS A 80 -1.25 13.92 5.28
C LYS A 80 -1.24 12.42 5.02
N LEU A 81 -0.35 11.94 4.15
CA LEU A 81 -0.30 10.52 3.79
C LEU A 81 0.54 9.70 4.76
N GLU A 82 1.35 10.36 5.58
CA GLU A 82 2.29 9.75 6.54
C GLU A 82 1.61 8.73 7.46
N PRO A 83 0.45 8.99 8.09
CA PRO A 83 -0.23 8.00 8.92
C PRO A 83 -0.60 6.72 8.15
N PHE A 84 -0.96 6.86 6.88
CA PHE A 84 -1.28 5.73 6.02
C PHE A 84 -0.02 4.99 5.56
N TYR A 85 1.03 5.71 5.20
CA TYR A 85 2.32 5.13 4.83
C TYR A 85 2.93 4.33 5.99
N ASP A 86 2.97 4.90 7.19
CA ASP A 86 3.51 4.23 8.37
C ASP A 86 2.78 2.91 8.65
N PHE A 87 1.45 2.93 8.56
CA PHE A 87 0.66 1.72 8.68
C PHE A 87 1.00 0.69 7.59
N MET A 88 1.05 1.09 6.31
CA MET A 88 1.30 0.17 5.20
C MET A 88 2.72 -0.40 5.20
N PHE A 89 3.73 0.40 5.58
CA PHE A 89 5.09 -0.08 5.80
C PHE A 89 5.15 -1.08 6.95
N SER A 90 4.42 -0.84 8.04
CA SER A 90 4.36 -1.81 9.16
C SER A 90 3.77 -3.17 8.71
N GLN A 91 2.74 -3.14 7.85
CA GLN A 91 2.17 -4.36 7.27
C GLN A 91 3.14 -5.06 6.35
N HIS A 92 3.83 -4.32 5.46
CA HIS A 92 4.83 -4.89 4.57
C HIS A 92 5.95 -5.57 5.36
N LEU A 93 6.50 -4.91 6.38
CA LEU A 93 7.52 -5.49 7.26
C LEU A 93 7.04 -6.74 8.00
N LYS A 94 5.80 -6.74 8.50
CA LYS A 94 5.19 -7.91 9.15
C LYS A 94 5.13 -9.10 8.20
N LEU A 95 4.78 -8.87 6.94
CA LEU A 95 4.73 -9.90 5.91
C LEU A 95 6.12 -10.41 5.55
N ILE A 96 7.08 -9.53 5.24
CA ILE A 96 8.45 -9.95 4.91
C ILE A 96 9.06 -10.77 6.05
N LYS A 97 8.88 -10.35 7.31
CA LYS A 97 9.34 -11.14 8.47
C LYS A 97 8.71 -12.52 8.52
N ARG A 98 7.41 -12.63 8.23
CA ARG A 98 6.71 -13.92 8.18
C ARG A 98 7.24 -14.81 7.06
N GLU A 99 7.44 -14.28 5.86
CA GLU A 99 7.97 -15.03 4.73
C GLU A 99 9.42 -15.49 4.99
N LEU A 100 10.26 -14.61 5.55
CA LEU A 100 11.63 -14.98 5.95
C LEU A 100 11.64 -16.10 6.99
N LYS A 101 10.74 -16.05 7.98
CA LYS A 101 10.59 -17.10 9.00
C LYS A 101 10.25 -18.46 8.36
N ILE A 102 9.34 -18.46 7.39
CA ILE A 102 8.95 -19.65 6.63
C ILE A 102 10.15 -20.20 5.83
N ILE A 103 10.86 -19.32 5.10
CA ILE A 103 11.99 -19.71 4.24
C ILE A 103 13.17 -20.24 5.07
N LEU A 104 13.46 -19.61 6.21
CA LEU A 104 14.58 -19.99 7.09
C LEU A 104 14.27 -21.18 7.99
N GLY A 105 13.06 -21.74 7.94
CA GLY A 105 12.65 -22.90 8.74
C GLY A 105 12.63 -22.65 10.25
N THR A 106 12.66 -21.39 10.69
CA THR A 106 12.58 -21.05 12.11
C THR A 106 11.11 -21.06 12.52
N LYS A 107 10.69 -22.03 13.34
CA LYS A 107 9.30 -22.13 13.84
C LYS A 107 8.95 -21.04 14.85
#